data_AF-A0A2S5WU74-F1
#
_entry.id   AF-A0A2S5WU74-F1
#
_cell.length_a   1.000
_cell.length_b   1.000
_cell.length_c   1.000
_cell.angle_alpha   90.00
_cell.angle_beta   90.00
_cell.angle_gamma   90.00
#
_symmetry.space_group_name_H-M   'P 1'
#
loop_
_entity.id
_entity.type
_entity.pdbx_description
1 polymer ?
#
loop_
_entity_poly.entity_id
_entity_poly.type
_entity_poly.pdbx_seq_one_letter_code
_entity_poly.pdbx_strand_id
1 'polypeptide(L)'
;MTRPTVVILDDDPTGTQAVATASGRAVRTFSDPDRSLAFARRVSDALVAVTRRTTQQFTVTFVVAKGGITSSDIATRALHLERAIIRGRVGAGIVWQPVGENARAPFALVPGNIGDDDGLVEAVRGISYQRSSAE
;
A
#
# COMPACT_ATOMS: atom_id res chain seq x y z
N MET A 1 18.90 -10.21 13.59
CA MET A 1 17.66 -10.15 12.77
C MET A 1 17.38 -8.70 12.43
N THR A 2 17.40 -8.32 11.15
CA THR A 2 17.00 -6.98 10.69
C THR A 2 15.51 -6.79 10.90
N ARG A 3 15.08 -5.67 11.49
CA ARG A 3 13.66 -5.40 11.73
C ARG A 3 12.93 -5.31 10.38
N PRO A 4 11.81 -6.02 10.20
CA PRO A 4 11.07 -5.98 8.95
C PRO A 4 10.60 -4.55 8.68
N THR A 5 10.85 -4.07 7.46
CA THR A 5 10.36 -2.77 6.98
C THR A 5 9.12 -3.02 6.13
N VAL A 6 7.98 -2.49 6.60
CA VAL A 6 6.69 -2.53 5.92
C VAL A 6 6.33 -1.10 5.52
N VAL A 7 5.99 -0.90 4.26
CA VAL A 7 5.52 0.41 3.75
C VAL A 7 4.01 0.33 3.59
N ILE A 8 3.29 1.30 4.15
CA ILE A 8 1.82 1.35 4.10
C ILE A 8 1.39 2.66 3.48
N LEU A 9 0.49 2.56 2.51
CA LEU A 9 0.08 3.66 1.66
C LEU A 9 -1.43 3.68 1.58
N ASP A 10 -1.99 4.81 1.96
CA ASP A 10 -3.42 5.07 1.91
C ASP A 10 -3.62 6.52 1.47
N ASP A 11 -4.47 6.73 0.46
CA ASP A 11 -4.93 8.05 0.03
C ASP A 11 -6.37 8.31 0.43
N ASP A 12 -6.98 7.43 1.24
CA ASP A 12 -8.37 7.55 1.65
C ASP A 12 -8.61 8.94 2.28
N PRO A 13 -9.46 9.77 1.65
CA PRO A 13 -9.76 11.08 2.18
C PRO A 13 -10.51 10.98 3.51
N THR A 14 -11.10 9.85 3.93
CA THR A 14 -11.89 9.76 5.17
C THR A 14 -11.07 9.85 6.47
N GLY A 15 -9.75 9.64 6.40
CA GLY A 15 -8.82 10.06 7.45
C GLY A 15 -8.72 9.15 8.68
N THR A 16 -9.12 7.87 8.63
CA THR A 16 -9.22 7.06 9.86
C THR A 16 -8.11 6.06 10.15
N GLN A 17 -7.01 5.95 9.37
CA GLN A 17 -5.96 4.97 9.69
C GLN A 17 -4.53 5.51 9.58
N ALA A 18 -3.86 5.63 10.72
CA ALA A 18 -2.44 5.92 10.80
C ALA A 18 -1.65 4.61 10.67
N VAL A 19 -0.80 4.50 9.65
CA VAL A 19 0.31 3.54 9.70
C VAL A 19 1.64 4.21 9.34
N ALA A 20 2.66 3.83 10.11
CA ALA A 20 3.99 4.45 10.19
C ALA A 20 4.67 4.62 8.82
N THR A 21 4.53 5.79 8.19
CA THR A 21 5.53 6.89 8.12
C THR A 21 5.01 7.97 7.16
N ALA A 22 3.83 8.55 7.41
CA ALA A 22 3.47 9.90 6.95
C ALA A 22 2.20 10.35 7.69
N SER A 23 2.17 11.63 8.03
CA SER A 23 1.23 12.31 8.93
C SER A 23 -0.25 12.10 8.64
N GLY A 24 -1.03 11.77 9.67
CA GLY A 24 -2.47 12.00 9.68
C GLY A 24 -2.79 13.48 9.47
N ARG A 25 -3.58 13.80 8.44
CA ARG A 25 -4.12 15.14 8.21
C ARG A 25 -5.58 15.03 7.78
N ALA A 26 -6.36 15.99 8.28
CA ALA A 26 -7.78 16.16 7.99
C ALA A 26 -8.09 16.09 6.48
N VAL A 27 -9.19 15.39 6.21
CA VAL A 27 -9.89 15.26 4.94
C VAL A 27 -10.00 16.61 4.23
N ARG A 28 -9.50 16.71 2.99
CA ARG A 28 -9.80 17.85 2.11
C ARG A 28 -10.84 17.44 1.07
N THR A 29 -12.08 17.85 1.29
CA THR A 29 -13.15 17.74 0.29
C THR A 29 -13.23 19.00 -0.56
N PHE A 30 -13.50 18.83 -1.86
CA PHE A 30 -13.86 19.92 -2.76
C PHE A 30 -15.27 19.65 -3.29
N SER A 31 -16.10 20.69 -3.43
CA SER A 31 -17.42 20.57 -4.07
C SER A 31 -17.34 20.29 -5.57
N ASP A 32 -16.17 20.56 -6.17
CA ASP A 32 -15.86 20.32 -7.57
C ASP A 32 -15.22 18.93 -7.74
N PRO A 33 -15.86 18.01 -8.49
CA PRO A 33 -15.32 16.68 -8.77
C PRO A 33 -13.97 16.70 -9.49
N ASP A 34 -13.75 17.62 -10.42
CA ASP A 34 -12.50 17.68 -11.20
C ASP A 34 -11.34 18.13 -10.32
N ARG A 35 -11.59 19.10 -9.44
CA ARG A 35 -10.63 19.54 -8.44
C ARG A 35 -10.31 18.45 -7.41
N SER A 36 -11.31 17.67 -7.00
CA SER A 36 -11.11 16.52 -6.11
C SER A 36 -10.25 15.45 -6.76
N LEU A 37 -10.51 15.12 -8.02
CA LEU A 37 -9.72 14.16 -8.78
C LEU A 37 -8.28 14.66 -9.02
N ALA A 38 -8.10 15.94 -9.36
CA ALA A 38 -6.78 16.54 -9.52
C ALA A 38 -5.98 16.52 -8.21
N PHE A 39 -6.64 16.72 -7.07
CA PHE A 39 -6.02 16.61 -5.76
C PHE A 39 -5.61 15.16 -5.45
N ALA A 40 -6.51 14.19 -5.62
CA ALA A 40 -6.22 12.77 -5.41
C ALA A 40 -5.04 12.29 -6.27
N ARG A 41 -4.98 12.71 -7.55
CA ARG A 41 -3.84 12.42 -8.43
C ARG A 41 -2.51 12.95 -7.89
N ARG A 42 -2.49 14.19 -7.37
CA ARG A 42 -1.28 14.77 -6.75
C ARG A 42 -0.83 14.00 -5.52
N VAL A 43 -1.78 13.52 -4.71
CA VAL A 43 -1.48 12.67 -3.54
C VAL A 43 -0.89 11.34 -4.02
N SER A 44 -1.52 10.68 -4.99
CA SER A 44 -1.02 9.43 -5.57
C SER A 44 0.40 9.59 -6.15
N ASP A 45 0.65 10.66 -6.91
CA ASP A 45 1.98 10.96 -7.46
C ASP A 45 3.05 11.11 -6.36
N ALA A 46 2.70 11.75 -5.24
CA ALA A 46 3.58 11.86 -4.09
C ALA A 46 3.84 10.50 -3.42
N LEU A 47 2.82 9.67 -3.23
CA LEU A 47 2.95 8.32 -2.68
C LEU A 47 3.82 7.43 -3.57
N VAL A 48 3.65 7.51 -4.90
CA VAL A 48 4.52 6.81 -5.88
C VAL A 48 5.97 7.26 -5.72
N ALA A 49 6.23 8.56 -5.64
CA ALA A 49 7.57 9.10 -5.52
C ALA A 49 8.26 8.72 -4.19
N VAL A 50 7.51 8.67 -3.09
CA VAL A 50 8.02 8.21 -1.79
C VAL A 50 8.32 6.72 -1.84
N THR A 51 7.38 5.90 -2.33
CA THR A 51 7.54 4.44 -2.39
C THR A 51 8.73 4.02 -3.23
N ARG A 52 8.93 4.65 -4.40
CA ARG A 52 10.11 4.43 -5.24
C ARG A 52 11.41 4.72 -4.48
N ARG A 53 11.51 5.90 -3.86
CA ARG A 53 12.71 6.28 -3.10
C ARG A 53 12.97 5.31 -1.94
N THR A 54 11.94 4.96 -1.17
CA THR A 54 12.07 4.04 -0.03
C THR A 54 12.53 2.65 -0.48
N THR A 55 11.92 2.08 -1.53
CA THR A 55 12.28 0.74 -2.04
C THR A 55 13.63 0.70 -2.76
N GLN A 56 14.16 1.85 -3.19
CA GLN A 56 15.52 1.96 -3.73
C GLN A 56 16.57 2.12 -2.63
N GLN A 57 16.22 2.78 -1.51
CA GLN A 57 17.14 3.09 -0.43
C GLN A 57 17.19 2.00 0.65
N PHE A 58 16.09 1.30 0.86
CA PHE A 58 15.94 0.33 1.95
C PHE A 58 15.46 -1.02 1.42
N THR A 59 15.89 -2.09 2.08
CA THR A 59 15.32 -3.42 1.86
C THR A 59 13.91 -3.47 2.45
N VAL A 60 12.92 -3.17 1.62
CA VAL A 60 11.50 -3.26 1.97
C VAL A 60 11.05 -4.71 1.85
N THR A 61 10.57 -5.27 2.96
CA THR A 61 10.14 -6.66 2.99
C THR A 61 8.71 -6.86 2.49
N PHE A 62 7.91 -5.79 2.51
CA PHE A 62 6.51 -5.84 2.10
C PHE A 62 5.94 -4.44 1.87
N VAL A 63 5.01 -4.30 0.91
CA VAL A 63 4.24 -3.07 0.67
C VAL A 63 2.74 -3.36 0.79
N VAL A 64 2.01 -2.52 1.50
CA VAL A 64 0.55 -2.57 1.60
C VAL A 64 -0.01 -1.28 1.04
N ALA A 65 -0.95 -1.38 0.11
CA ALA A 65 -1.70 -0.22 -0.37
C ALA A 65 -3.21 -0.48 -0.24
N LYS A 66 -3.93 0.56 0.16
CA LYS A 66 -5.40 0.58 0.22
C LYS A 66 -5.95 1.54 -0.82
N GLY A 67 -7.12 1.21 -1.36
CA GLY A 67 -7.80 2.04 -2.36
C GLY A 67 -7.48 1.63 -3.80
N GLY A 68 -8.43 1.85 -4.71
CA GLY A 68 -8.32 1.40 -6.11
C GLY A 68 -7.21 2.11 -6.88
N ILE A 69 -7.23 3.45 -6.90
CA ILE A 69 -6.25 4.27 -7.62
C ILE A 69 -4.87 4.12 -6.98
N THR A 70 -4.77 4.29 -5.66
CA THR A 70 -3.50 4.15 -4.93
C THR A 70 -2.88 2.78 -5.10
N SER A 71 -3.61 1.68 -4.91
CA SER A 71 -3.05 0.34 -5.10
C SER A 71 -2.59 0.11 -6.54
N SER A 72 -3.34 0.61 -7.52
CA SER A 72 -2.98 0.50 -8.93
C SER A 72 -1.70 1.27 -9.26
N ASP A 73 -1.61 2.53 -8.83
CA ASP A 73 -0.47 3.40 -9.09
C ASP A 73 0.79 2.90 -8.36
N ILE A 74 0.65 2.40 -7.14
CA ILE A 74 1.77 1.81 -6.40
C ILE A 74 2.26 0.54 -7.09
N ALA A 75 1.36 -0.39 -7.44
CA ALA A 75 1.75 -1.63 -8.11
C ALA A 75 2.45 -1.35 -9.45
N THR A 76 1.84 -0.54 -10.31
CA THR A 76 2.29 -0.34 -11.70
C THR A 76 3.40 0.70 -11.82
N ARG A 77 3.27 1.84 -11.14
CA ARG A 77 4.20 2.96 -11.28
C ARG A 77 5.30 2.91 -10.24
N ALA A 78 5.02 2.58 -8.97
CA ALA A 78 6.07 2.57 -7.96
C ALA A 78 6.91 1.28 -7.99
N LEU A 79 6.23 0.13 -7.99
CA LEU A 79 6.89 -1.17 -7.90
C LEU A 79 7.24 -1.78 -9.25
N HIS A 80 6.67 -1.28 -10.35
CA HIS A 80 6.81 -1.85 -11.69
C HIS A 80 6.39 -3.33 -11.72
N LEU A 81 5.31 -3.66 -11.01
CA LEU A 81 4.75 -5.00 -10.96
C LEU A 81 4.06 -5.32 -12.29
N GLU A 82 4.73 -6.10 -13.12
CA GLU A 82 4.18 -6.56 -14.41
C GLU A 82 3.46 -7.90 -14.28
N ARG A 83 3.99 -8.79 -13.45
CA ARG A 83 3.45 -10.13 -13.20
C ARG A 83 3.63 -10.50 -11.73
N ALA A 84 2.64 -11.20 -11.18
CA ALA A 84 2.70 -11.73 -9.84
C ALA A 84 1.91 -13.03 -9.68
N ILE A 85 2.29 -13.82 -8.69
CA ILE A 85 1.54 -14.98 -8.22
C ILE A 85 0.73 -14.55 -7.00
N ILE A 86 -0.55 -14.92 -6.97
CA ILE A 86 -1.40 -14.71 -5.80
C ILE A 86 -0.98 -15.72 -4.72
N ARG A 87 -0.53 -15.22 -3.56
CA ARG A 87 -0.08 -16.07 -2.44
C ARG A 87 -1.17 -16.36 -1.42
N GLY A 88 -2.28 -15.63 -1.49
CA GLY A 88 -3.41 -15.80 -0.58
C GLY A 88 -4.03 -14.47 -0.20
N ARG A 89 -4.75 -14.48 0.91
CA ARG A 89 -5.50 -13.35 1.44
C ARG A 89 -4.84 -12.83 2.71
N VAL A 90 -5.03 -11.54 2.97
CA VAL A 90 -4.63 -10.88 4.20
C VAL A 90 -5.71 -9.89 4.65
N GLY A 91 -6.46 -10.24 5.70
CA GLY A 91 -7.71 -9.54 6.04
C GLY A 91 -8.64 -9.46 4.81
N ALA A 92 -9.06 -8.25 4.45
CA ALA A 92 -9.83 -7.96 3.25
C ALA A 92 -9.00 -7.90 1.95
N GLY A 93 -7.68 -7.93 2.04
CA GLY A 93 -6.76 -7.79 0.91
C GLY A 93 -6.26 -9.09 0.30
N ILE A 94 -5.54 -8.97 -0.81
CA ILE A 94 -4.91 -10.06 -1.56
C ILE A 94 -3.41 -9.83 -1.64
N VAL A 95 -2.63 -10.87 -1.39
CA VAL A 95 -1.16 -10.83 -1.44
C VAL A 95 -0.66 -11.27 -2.81
N TRP A 96 0.12 -10.41 -3.44
CA TRP A 96 0.80 -10.61 -4.71
C TRP A 96 2.30 -10.75 -4.49
N GLN A 97 2.86 -11.84 -5.00
CA GLN A 97 4.29 -12.07 -5.07
C GLN A 97 4.78 -11.75 -6.49
N PRO A 98 5.52 -10.66 -6.72
CA PRO A 98 6.05 -10.33 -8.03
C PRO A 98 6.95 -11.46 -8.56
N VAL A 99 6.92 -11.67 -9.88
CA VAL A 99 7.76 -12.65 -10.57
C VAL A 99 8.59 -11.96 -11.67
N GLY A 100 9.86 -12.36 -11.81
CA GLY A 100 10.79 -11.82 -12.80
C GLY A 100 12.05 -11.24 -12.17
N GLU A 101 13.05 -10.92 -12.99
CA GLU A 101 14.36 -10.42 -12.55
C GLU A 101 14.28 -9.06 -11.85
N ASN A 102 13.29 -8.24 -12.22
CA ASN A 102 13.02 -6.93 -11.63
C ASN A 102 11.99 -6.98 -10.48
N ALA A 103 11.67 -8.17 -9.97
CA ALA A 103 10.74 -8.33 -8.86
C ALA A 103 11.20 -7.55 -7.64
N ARG A 104 10.35 -6.64 -7.16
CA ARG A 104 10.57 -5.88 -5.92
C ARG A 104 9.92 -6.60 -4.73
N ALA A 105 9.47 -5.84 -3.74
CA ALA A 105 8.80 -6.35 -2.56
C ALA A 105 7.45 -7.00 -2.90
N PRO A 106 7.05 -8.06 -2.17
CA PRO A 106 5.67 -8.52 -2.16
C PRO A 106 4.69 -7.40 -1.81
N PHE A 107 3.49 -7.46 -2.37
CA PHE A 107 2.51 -6.39 -2.35
C PHE A 107 1.15 -6.91 -1.88
N ALA A 108 0.53 -6.26 -0.90
CA ALA A 108 -0.87 -6.51 -0.55
C ALA A 108 -1.75 -5.36 -1.08
N LEU A 109 -2.73 -5.74 -1.87
CA LEU A 109 -3.79 -4.86 -2.32
C LEU A 109 -4.97 -4.98 -1.36
N VAL A 110 -5.36 -3.87 -0.74
CA VAL A 110 -6.52 -3.78 0.15
C VAL A 110 -7.59 -2.92 -0.54
N PRO A 111 -8.84 -3.39 -0.70
CA PRO A 111 -9.91 -2.57 -1.26
C PRO A 111 -10.20 -1.33 -0.40
N GLY A 112 -10.44 -0.18 -1.04
CA GLY A 112 -10.67 1.10 -0.35
C GLY A 112 -11.93 1.11 0.53
N ASN A 113 -13.00 0.46 0.07
CA ASN A 113 -14.31 0.49 0.73
C ASN A 113 -14.55 -0.70 1.68
N ILE A 114 -13.51 -1.45 2.05
CA ILE A 114 -13.63 -2.66 2.86
C ILE A 114 -12.73 -2.56 4.09
N GLY A 115 -13.30 -2.93 5.24
CA GLY A 115 -12.68 -2.85 6.56
C GLY A 115 -13.28 -1.73 7.41
N ASP A 116 -13.29 -1.96 8.72
CA ASP A 116 -13.43 -0.91 9.73
C ASP A 116 -12.11 -0.11 9.81
N ASP A 117 -12.02 0.79 10.79
CA ASP A 117 -10.83 1.60 11.09
C ASP A 117 -9.57 0.78 11.41
N ASP A 118 -9.65 -0.56 11.47
CA ASP A 118 -8.51 -1.45 11.70
C ASP A 118 -8.07 -2.23 10.45
N GLY A 119 -8.74 -2.07 9.30
CA GLY A 119 -8.48 -2.88 8.09
C GLY A 119 -7.01 -2.93 7.60
N LEU A 120 -6.25 -1.82 7.69
CA LEU A 120 -4.81 -1.84 7.37
C LEU A 120 -3.98 -2.51 8.48
N VAL A 121 -4.36 -2.35 9.74
CA VAL A 121 -3.70 -2.98 10.89
C VAL A 121 -3.84 -4.50 10.80
N GLU A 122 -5.04 -4.99 10.47
CA GLU A 122 -5.29 -6.41 10.25
C GLU A 122 -4.45 -6.97 9.11
N ALA A 123 -4.34 -6.23 8.00
CA ALA A 123 -3.49 -6.63 6.88
C ALA A 123 -2.03 -6.81 7.33
N VAL A 124 -1.47 -5.82 8.03
CA VAL A 124 -0.07 -5.91 8.51
C VAL A 124 0.13 -7.09 9.46
N ARG A 125 -0.81 -7.32 10.37
CA ARG A 125 -0.75 -8.45 11.31
C ARG A 125 -0.80 -9.78 10.57
N GLY A 126 -1.70 -9.93 9.60
CA GLY A 126 -1.82 -11.15 8.79
C GLY A 126 -0.54 -11.48 8.02
N ILE A 127 0.10 -10.47 7.41
CA ILE A 127 1.38 -10.63 6.71
C ILE A 127 2.49 -11.04 7.68
N SER A 128 2.54 -10.41 8.85
CA SER A 128 3.54 -10.72 9.88
C SER A 128 3.39 -12.16 10.39
N TYR A 129 2.15 -12.62 10.57
CA TYR A 129 1.84 -13.98 11.01
C TYR A 129 2.21 -15.04 9.96
N GLN A 130 1.79 -14.86 8.71
CA GLN A 130 2.06 -15.81 7.62
C GLN A 130 3.57 -16.02 7.37
N ARG A 131 4.41 -15.05 7.70
CA ARG A 131 5.87 -15.19 7.65
C ARG A 131 6.44 -15.99 8.81
N SER A 132 5.95 -15.79 10.03
CA SER A 132 6.40 -16.55 11.21
C SER A 132 6.08 -18.04 11.12
N SER A 133 5.09 -18.42 10.31
CA SER A 133 4.71 -19.82 10.09
C SER A 133 5.44 -20.48 8.91
N ALA A 134 6.27 -19.74 8.16
CA ALA A 134 7.02 -20.21 7.00
C ALA A 134 8.53 -20.36 7.26
N GLU A 135 9.00 -19.95 8.45
CA GLU A 135 10.33 -20.23 9.03
C GLU A 135 10.23 -21.39 10.02
#